data_AF-A0A6A6IQ42-F1
#
_entry.id   AF-A0A6A6IQ42-F1
#
_cell.length_a   1.000
_cell.length_b   1.000
_cell.length_c   1.000
_cell.angle_alpha   90.00
_cell.angle_beta   90.00
_cell.angle_gamma   90.00
#
_symmetry.space_group_name_H-M   'P 1'
#
loop_
_entity.id
_entity.type
_entity.pdbx_description
1 polymer ?
#
loop_
_entity_poly.entity_id
_entity_poly.type
_entity_poly.pdbx_seq_one_letter_code
_entity_poly.pdbx_strand_id
1 'polypeptide(L)'
;RHNECPVCDFDGETWDELLDHCREEGCRTVCRGCDGGHGSHWESECDAYWEHLDEHNVCTQCERHFSTPDNLTHHRLTHCAATYECLGCDRKFKTYGGMIIHLEYGTCDSGVDHLDLNATAAECRMWSHFIDEDYREDMLDSNDLQDIYSDKVYPYKCPTCDAAMPKLSSLFQHVESPACGQTLNEGAIGRLRRFLYSRYG
;
A
#
# COMPACT_ATOMS: atom_id res chain seq x y z
N ARG A 1 -21.32 -16.48 38.06
CA ARG A 1 -20.06 -15.71 37.92
C ARG A 1 -20.54 -14.34 37.50
N HIS A 2 -20.32 -13.31 38.30
CA HIS A 2 -20.80 -11.95 37.99
C HIS A 2 -19.88 -11.34 36.93
N ASN A 3 -20.45 -10.58 35.99
CA ASN A 3 -19.72 -9.89 34.93
C ASN A 3 -19.83 -8.39 35.19
N GLU A 4 -19.15 -7.95 36.24
CA GLU A 4 -19.21 -6.59 36.76
C GLU A 4 -18.29 -5.67 35.96
N CYS A 5 -18.80 -4.48 35.61
CA CYS A 5 -17.99 -3.43 35.03
C CYS A 5 -17.06 -2.84 36.10
N PRO A 6 -15.75 -2.74 35.85
CA PRO A 6 -14.81 -2.22 36.85
C PRO A 6 -14.86 -0.69 37.01
N VAL A 7 -15.70 0.01 36.24
CA VAL A 7 -15.77 1.49 36.19
C VAL A 7 -17.12 2.03 36.65
N CYS A 8 -18.19 1.27 36.51
CA CYS A 8 -19.53 1.67 36.93
C CYS A 8 -20.30 0.49 37.55
N ASP A 9 -21.52 0.73 38.03
CA ASP A 9 -22.31 -0.25 38.76
C ASP A 9 -23.03 -1.29 37.85
N PHE A 10 -22.59 -1.45 36.59
CA PHE A 10 -23.15 -2.44 35.68
C PHE A 10 -22.71 -3.86 36.07
N ASP A 11 -23.66 -4.80 36.16
CA ASP A 11 -23.41 -6.24 36.34
C ASP A 11 -24.24 -7.02 35.30
N GLY A 12 -23.56 -7.67 34.36
CA GLY A 12 -24.18 -8.47 33.30
C GLY A 12 -24.34 -9.93 33.69
N GLU A 13 -25.41 -10.56 33.22
CA GLU A 13 -25.64 -12.00 33.36
C GLU A 13 -24.63 -12.81 32.53
N THR A 14 -24.15 -12.22 31.42
CA THR A 14 -23.17 -12.83 30.51
C THR A 14 -21.95 -11.94 30.25
N TRP A 15 -20.88 -12.55 29.76
CA TRP A 15 -19.69 -11.81 29.33
C TRP A 15 -19.99 -10.85 28.19
N ASP A 16 -20.86 -11.24 27.25
CA ASP A 16 -21.23 -10.41 26.10
C ASP A 16 -21.98 -9.14 26.51
N GLU A 17 -22.86 -9.24 27.51
CA GLU A 17 -23.55 -8.07 28.05
C GLU A 17 -22.57 -7.06 28.65
N LEU A 18 -21.51 -7.52 29.33
CA LEU A 18 -20.45 -6.64 29.83
C LEU A 18 -19.65 -5.97 28.69
N LEU A 19 -19.34 -6.72 27.63
CA LEU A 19 -18.61 -6.17 26.49
C LEU A 19 -19.44 -5.16 25.69
N ASP A 20 -20.72 -5.45 25.46
CA ASP A 20 -21.64 -4.54 24.79
C ASP A 20 -21.83 -3.27 25.60
N HIS A 21 -22.02 -3.39 26.92
CA HIS A 21 -21.99 -2.23 27.82
C HIS A 21 -20.70 -1.41 27.67
N CYS A 22 -19.52 -2.05 27.67
CA CYS A 22 -18.25 -1.35 27.51
C CYS A 22 -18.13 -0.65 26.14
N ARG A 23 -18.69 -1.22 25.07
CA ARG A 23 -18.70 -0.63 23.71
C ARG A 23 -19.63 0.58 23.62
N GLU A 24 -20.76 0.56 24.31
CA GLU A 24 -21.77 1.61 24.28
C GLU A 24 -21.41 2.78 25.20
N GLU A 25 -21.01 2.47 26.44
CA GLU A 25 -20.73 3.48 27.48
C GLU A 25 -19.26 3.92 27.50
N GLY A 26 -18.38 3.21 26.79
CA GLY A 26 -16.95 3.55 26.71
C GLY A 26 -16.19 3.34 28.02
N CYS A 27 -16.74 2.55 28.96
CA CYS A 27 -16.09 2.28 30.26
C CYS A 27 -14.74 1.57 30.11
N ARG A 28 -14.59 0.74 29.09
CA ARG A 28 -13.35 0.05 28.71
C ARG A 28 -13.24 0.02 27.19
N THR A 29 -12.01 -0.09 26.68
CA THR A 29 -11.79 -0.30 25.25
C THR A 29 -12.03 -1.76 24.91
N VAL A 30 -12.82 -2.04 23.87
CA VAL A 30 -13.16 -3.41 23.44
C VAL A 30 -12.85 -3.56 21.97
N CYS A 31 -12.05 -4.56 21.62
CA CYS A 31 -11.75 -4.89 20.23
C CYS A 31 -12.96 -5.59 19.59
N ARG A 32 -13.48 -5.03 18.49
CA ARG A 32 -14.73 -5.51 17.86
C ARG A 32 -14.61 -6.78 17.03
N GLY A 33 -13.41 -7.23 16.67
CA GLY A 33 -13.26 -8.38 15.77
C GLY A 33 -12.60 -9.63 16.38
N CYS A 34 -12.26 -9.62 17.67
CA CYS A 34 -11.75 -10.81 18.36
C CYS A 34 -12.87 -11.76 18.80
N ASP A 35 -12.49 -13.03 18.98
CA ASP A 35 -13.31 -14.08 19.59
C ASP A 35 -14.70 -14.23 18.94
N GLY A 36 -14.81 -14.05 17.62
CA GLY A 36 -16.10 -14.12 16.92
C GLY A 36 -17.09 -13.03 17.30
N GLY A 37 -16.61 -11.89 17.81
CA GLY A 37 -17.42 -10.76 18.30
C GLY A 37 -17.46 -10.64 19.84
N HIS A 38 -16.93 -11.62 20.57
CA HIS A 38 -16.90 -11.65 22.04
C HIS A 38 -15.61 -11.02 22.61
N GLY A 39 -14.96 -10.11 21.86
CA GLY A 39 -13.58 -9.66 22.09
C GLY A 39 -13.22 -9.23 23.52
N SER A 40 -11.94 -9.11 23.82
CA SER A 40 -11.49 -8.71 25.17
C SER A 40 -11.75 -7.23 25.49
N HIS A 41 -11.63 -6.85 26.77
CA HIS A 41 -11.70 -5.45 27.20
C HIS A 41 -10.39 -5.00 27.86
N TRP A 42 -10.02 -3.74 27.65
CA TRP A 42 -8.76 -3.14 28.10
C TRP A 42 -9.01 -1.79 28.76
N GLU A 43 -8.04 -1.34 29.56
CA GLU A 43 -7.96 0.08 29.93
C GLU A 43 -7.81 0.94 28.68
N SER A 44 -8.44 2.11 28.67
CA SER A 44 -8.37 3.01 27.52
C SER A 44 -6.95 3.45 27.26
N GLU A 45 -6.54 3.37 25.98
CA GLU A 45 -5.21 3.71 25.48
C GLU A 45 -4.04 2.95 26.14
N CYS A 46 -4.27 1.75 26.72
CA CYS A 46 -3.19 1.00 27.34
C CYS A 46 -2.28 0.30 26.31
N ASP A 47 -1.01 0.10 26.68
CA ASP A 47 -0.01 -0.57 25.83
C ASP A 47 -0.47 -1.97 25.40
N ALA A 48 -1.10 -2.73 26.30
CA ALA A 48 -1.60 -4.07 26.02
C ALA A 48 -2.69 -4.10 24.93
N TYR A 49 -3.49 -3.03 24.78
CA TYR A 49 -4.45 -2.92 23.69
C TYR A 49 -3.75 -2.60 22.36
N TRP A 50 -2.76 -1.69 22.37
CA TRP A 50 -2.01 -1.36 21.17
C TRP A 50 -1.17 -2.55 20.66
N GLU A 51 -0.53 -3.29 21.56
CA GLU A 51 0.15 -4.56 21.24
C GLU A 51 -0.82 -5.57 20.63
N HIS A 52 -2.02 -5.70 21.21
CA HIS A 52 -3.07 -6.55 20.66
C HIS A 52 -3.44 -6.17 19.21
N LEU A 53 -3.63 -4.87 18.92
CA LEU A 53 -3.95 -4.43 17.55
C LEU A 53 -2.81 -4.73 16.56
N ASP A 54 -1.56 -4.61 17.00
CA ASP A 54 -0.38 -4.93 16.17
C ASP A 54 -0.26 -6.44 15.91
N GLU A 55 -0.32 -7.26 16.97
CA GLU A 55 -0.22 -8.73 16.89
C GLU A 55 -1.32 -9.36 16.02
N HIS A 56 -2.53 -8.81 16.09
CA HIS A 56 -3.70 -9.33 15.36
C HIS A 56 -4.00 -8.60 14.05
N ASN A 57 -3.10 -7.74 13.58
CA ASN A 57 -3.25 -6.97 12.34
C ASN A 57 -4.61 -6.25 12.27
N VAL A 58 -4.97 -5.54 13.33
CA VAL A 58 -6.27 -4.87 13.45
C VAL A 58 -6.15 -3.41 12.97
N CYS A 59 -7.10 -2.99 12.14
CA CYS A 59 -7.16 -1.60 11.71
C CYS A 59 -7.55 -0.68 12.86
N THR A 60 -6.66 0.20 13.29
CA THR A 60 -6.93 1.17 14.38
C THR A 60 -8.06 2.16 14.08
N GLN A 61 -8.50 2.30 12.81
CA GLN A 61 -9.56 3.24 12.42
C GLN A 61 -10.95 2.60 12.36
N CYS A 62 -11.05 1.29 12.12
CA CYS A 62 -12.34 0.61 11.97
C CYS A 62 -12.40 -0.78 12.64
N GLU A 63 -11.35 -1.16 13.36
CA GLU A 63 -11.17 -2.40 14.10
C GLU A 63 -11.33 -3.69 13.28
N ARG A 64 -11.25 -3.58 11.95
CA ARG A 64 -11.29 -4.74 11.07
C ARG A 64 -9.99 -5.54 11.17
N HIS A 65 -10.14 -6.85 11.24
CA HIS A 65 -9.02 -7.79 11.36
C HIS A 65 -8.57 -8.25 9.98
N PHE A 66 -7.25 -8.48 9.87
CA PHE A 66 -6.62 -8.99 8.67
C PHE A 66 -5.76 -10.20 8.99
N SER A 67 -5.69 -11.15 8.06
CA SER A 67 -4.88 -12.35 8.23
C SER A 67 -3.38 -12.08 8.10
N THR A 68 -2.99 -10.95 7.50
CA THR A 68 -1.58 -10.58 7.28
C THR A 68 -1.36 -9.07 7.46
N PRO A 69 -0.14 -8.65 7.86
CA PRO A 69 0.23 -7.23 7.94
C PRO A 69 0.10 -6.49 6.61
N ASP A 70 0.38 -7.15 5.49
CA ASP A 70 0.27 -6.57 4.15
C ASP A 70 -1.19 -6.23 3.80
N ASN A 71 -2.12 -7.13 4.15
CA ASN A 71 -3.55 -6.89 3.93
C ASN A 71 -4.06 -5.73 4.78
N LEU A 72 -3.60 -5.60 6.03
CA LEU A 72 -3.90 -4.44 6.87
C LEU A 72 -3.33 -3.15 6.24
N THR A 73 -2.07 -3.17 5.83
CA THR A 73 -1.39 -2.02 5.21
C THR A 73 -2.14 -1.53 3.97
N HIS A 74 -2.53 -2.46 3.09
CA HIS A 74 -3.34 -2.12 1.92
C HIS A 74 -4.73 -1.61 2.32
N HIS A 75 -5.37 -2.23 3.30
CA HIS A 75 -6.67 -1.77 3.78
C HIS A 75 -6.64 -0.36 4.37
N ARG A 76 -5.55 0.06 5.04
CA ARG A 76 -5.43 1.42 5.57
C ARG A 76 -5.57 2.49 4.48
N LEU A 77 -5.21 2.17 3.23
CA LEU A 77 -5.46 3.04 2.08
C LEU A 77 -6.95 3.31 1.87
N THR A 78 -7.86 2.42 2.29
CA THR A 78 -9.31 2.63 2.20
C THR A 78 -9.78 3.87 2.96
N HIS A 79 -9.09 4.21 4.05
CA HIS A 79 -9.33 5.40 4.86
C HIS A 79 -8.64 6.66 4.33
N CYS A 80 -7.61 6.51 3.49
CA CYS A 80 -6.94 7.64 2.87
C CYS A 80 -7.73 8.19 1.68
N ALA A 81 -7.75 9.51 1.52
CA ALA A 81 -8.20 10.16 0.31
C ALA A 81 -7.25 9.85 -0.85
N ALA A 82 -7.77 9.82 -2.08
CA ALA A 82 -6.94 9.69 -3.27
C ALA A 82 -6.23 11.04 -3.55
N THR A 83 -4.90 11.05 -3.47
CA THR A 83 -4.07 12.26 -3.58
C THR A 83 -3.25 12.33 -4.86
N TYR A 84 -3.06 11.19 -5.54
CA TYR A 84 -2.24 11.14 -6.76
C TYR A 84 -3.13 11.34 -7.99
N GLU A 85 -3.02 12.51 -8.62
CA GLU A 85 -3.65 12.78 -9.91
C GLU A 85 -2.93 12.02 -11.01
N CYS A 86 -3.71 11.42 -11.91
CA CYS A 86 -3.16 10.75 -13.08
C CYS A 86 -2.37 11.74 -13.93
N LEU A 87 -1.25 11.28 -14.47
CA LEU A 87 -0.45 12.12 -15.35
C LEU A 87 -1.14 12.38 -16.70
N GLY A 88 -2.09 11.53 -17.13
CA GLY A 88 -2.75 11.68 -18.44
C GLY A 88 -4.24 12.04 -18.38
N CYS A 89 -4.87 12.07 -17.21
CA CYS A 89 -6.31 12.33 -17.08
C CYS A 89 -6.68 12.88 -15.69
N ASP A 90 -7.96 13.18 -15.47
CA ASP A 90 -8.41 13.78 -14.20
C ASP A 90 -8.66 12.76 -13.06
N ARG A 91 -8.34 11.48 -13.27
CA ARG A 91 -8.56 10.43 -12.25
C ARG A 91 -7.57 10.55 -11.10
N LYS A 92 -8.00 10.20 -9.89
CA LYS A 92 -7.17 10.19 -8.69
C LYS A 92 -6.97 8.80 -8.12
N PHE A 93 -5.76 8.55 -7.61
CA PHE A 93 -5.34 7.28 -7.03
C PHE A 93 -4.82 7.46 -5.60
N LYS A 94 -4.88 6.37 -4.84
CA LYS A 94 -4.44 6.33 -3.44
C LYS A 94 -2.94 6.12 -3.28
N THR A 95 -2.31 5.54 -4.29
CA THR A 95 -0.87 5.28 -4.35
C THR A 95 -0.33 5.68 -5.72
N TYR A 96 0.95 6.03 -5.78
CA TYR A 96 1.61 6.36 -7.04
C TYR A 96 1.72 5.11 -7.93
N GLY A 97 2.07 3.95 -7.37
CA GLY A 97 2.08 2.69 -8.10
C GLY A 97 0.72 2.33 -8.70
N GLY A 98 -0.39 2.63 -8.01
CA GLY A 98 -1.75 2.41 -8.51
C GLY A 98 -2.09 3.28 -9.73
N MET A 99 -1.60 4.53 -9.75
CA MET A 99 -1.71 5.41 -10.92
C MET A 99 -0.88 4.89 -12.10
N ILE A 100 0.34 4.42 -11.86
CA ILE A 100 1.20 3.86 -12.91
C ILE A 100 0.58 2.59 -13.49
N ILE A 101 -0.05 1.72 -12.69
CA ILE A 101 -0.83 0.58 -13.20
C ILE A 101 -1.91 1.03 -14.20
N HIS A 102 -2.67 2.07 -13.84
CA HIS A 102 -3.73 2.57 -14.72
C HIS A 102 -3.20 2.98 -16.11
N LEU A 103 -2.03 3.64 -16.13
CA LEU A 103 -1.32 3.99 -17.35
C LEU A 103 -0.78 2.72 -18.06
N GLU A 104 0.00 1.87 -17.38
CA GLU A 104 0.59 0.65 -17.97
C GLU A 104 -0.41 -0.27 -18.65
N TYR A 105 -1.64 -0.40 -18.14
CA TYR A 105 -2.66 -1.24 -18.76
C TYR A 105 -3.42 -0.57 -19.91
N GLY A 106 -3.01 0.64 -20.34
CA GLY A 106 -3.67 1.38 -21.42
C GLY A 106 -5.11 1.75 -21.11
N THR A 107 -5.48 1.84 -19.83
CA THR A 107 -6.86 2.17 -19.42
C THR A 107 -7.08 3.67 -19.28
N CYS A 108 -6.05 4.47 -19.55
CA CYS A 108 -6.07 5.92 -19.49
C CYS A 108 -6.58 6.54 -20.78
N ASP A 109 -7.40 7.56 -20.66
CA ASP A 109 -7.98 8.28 -21.79
C ASP A 109 -6.91 9.08 -22.58
N SER A 110 -5.70 9.29 -22.02
CA SER A 110 -4.57 9.89 -22.74
C SER A 110 -3.95 8.97 -23.79
N GLY A 111 -4.22 7.67 -23.73
CA GLY A 111 -3.57 6.66 -24.56
C GLY A 111 -2.17 6.24 -24.10
N VAL A 112 -1.65 6.81 -23.02
CA VAL A 112 -0.34 6.40 -22.45
C VAL A 112 -0.42 4.95 -21.97
N ASP A 113 0.53 4.12 -22.39
CA ASP A 113 0.63 2.70 -22.03
C ASP A 113 1.97 2.29 -21.42
N HIS A 114 2.24 0.98 -21.28
CA HIS A 114 3.49 0.48 -20.72
C HIS A 114 4.71 0.74 -21.61
N LEU A 115 4.55 0.79 -22.93
CA LEU A 115 5.65 1.07 -23.87
C LEU A 115 6.10 2.52 -23.71
N ASP A 116 5.15 3.45 -23.67
CA ASP A 116 5.42 4.88 -23.44
C ASP A 116 6.17 5.11 -22.12
N LEU A 117 5.70 4.45 -21.04
CA LEU A 117 6.31 4.54 -19.72
C LEU A 117 7.71 3.93 -19.68
N ASN A 118 7.90 2.76 -20.31
CA ASN A 118 9.19 2.09 -20.40
C ASN A 118 10.21 2.96 -21.16
N ALA A 119 9.85 3.46 -22.33
CA ALA A 119 10.70 4.35 -23.11
C ALA A 119 11.08 5.60 -22.30
N THR A 120 10.09 6.24 -21.65
CA THR A 120 10.34 7.43 -20.82
C THR A 120 11.25 7.12 -19.62
N ALA A 121 11.09 5.95 -19.00
CA ALA A 121 11.97 5.53 -17.92
C ALA A 121 13.42 5.31 -18.41
N ALA A 122 13.60 4.72 -19.59
CA ALA A 122 14.90 4.45 -20.21
C ALA A 122 15.64 5.71 -20.72
N GLU A 123 14.88 6.75 -21.08
CA GLU A 123 15.41 8.09 -21.41
C GLU A 123 15.88 8.87 -20.18
N CYS A 124 15.36 8.55 -18.99
CA CYS A 124 15.69 9.27 -17.78
C CYS A 124 17.19 9.21 -17.51
N ARG A 125 17.82 10.36 -17.18
CA ARG A 125 19.28 10.43 -16.95
C ARG A 125 19.81 9.42 -15.91
N MET A 126 19.00 9.01 -14.95
CA MET A 126 19.38 8.07 -13.90
C MET A 126 18.92 6.63 -14.18
N TRP A 127 18.55 6.30 -15.44
CA TRP A 127 18.02 4.99 -15.84
C TRP A 127 18.83 3.82 -15.26
N SER A 128 20.16 3.88 -15.28
CA SER A 128 21.03 2.76 -14.90
C SER A 128 20.91 2.33 -13.43
N HIS A 129 20.33 3.18 -12.59
CA HIS A 129 20.04 2.86 -11.20
C HIS A 129 18.79 2.00 -11.02
N PHE A 130 17.85 2.03 -11.97
CA PHE A 130 16.55 1.37 -11.83
C PHE A 130 16.11 0.57 -13.05
N ILE A 131 16.89 0.60 -14.14
CA ILE A 131 16.73 -0.23 -15.33
C ILE A 131 17.99 -1.09 -15.48
N ASP A 132 17.80 -2.36 -15.79
CA ASP A 132 18.87 -3.25 -16.21
C ASP A 132 19.32 -2.91 -17.64
N GLU A 133 20.64 -2.86 -17.86
CA GLU A 133 21.21 -2.37 -19.11
C GLU A 133 20.86 -3.26 -20.31
N ASP A 134 20.62 -4.55 -20.08
CA ASP A 134 20.29 -5.54 -21.11
C ASP A 134 18.97 -5.23 -21.83
N TYR A 135 18.06 -4.46 -21.21
CA TYR A 135 16.74 -4.16 -21.78
C TYR A 135 16.58 -2.71 -22.24
N ARG A 136 17.57 -1.85 -21.98
CA ARG A 136 17.40 -0.40 -22.18
C ARG A 136 17.16 -0.03 -23.64
N GLU A 137 17.92 -0.62 -24.56
CA GLU A 137 17.83 -0.28 -25.99
C GLU A 137 16.43 -0.63 -26.52
N ASP A 138 15.93 -1.83 -26.22
CA ASP A 138 14.58 -2.24 -26.60
C ASP A 138 13.49 -1.35 -26.00
N MET A 139 13.65 -0.91 -24.75
CA MET A 139 12.72 0.03 -24.13
C MET A 139 12.75 1.40 -24.82
N LEU A 140 13.91 1.91 -25.23
CA LEU A 140 14.02 3.18 -25.97
C LEU A 140 13.38 3.09 -27.36
N ASP A 141 13.50 1.94 -28.01
CA ASP A 141 12.87 1.66 -29.31
C ASP A 141 11.37 1.37 -29.18
N SER A 142 10.81 1.44 -27.96
CA SER A 142 9.40 1.17 -27.65
C SER A 142 8.96 -0.25 -28.02
N ASN A 143 9.88 -1.20 -27.96
CA ASN A 143 9.57 -2.60 -28.17
C ASN A 143 8.91 -3.22 -26.93
N ASP A 144 7.96 -4.13 -27.14
CA ASP A 144 7.45 -4.95 -26.05
C ASP A 144 8.48 -6.03 -25.72
N LEU A 145 9.10 -5.92 -24.55
CA LEU A 145 10.08 -6.88 -24.06
C LEU A 145 9.51 -8.30 -23.99
N GLN A 146 8.20 -8.45 -23.76
CA GLN A 146 7.58 -9.78 -23.70
C GLN A 146 7.48 -10.44 -25.08
N ASP A 147 7.49 -9.66 -26.16
CA ASP A 147 7.50 -10.15 -27.53
C ASP A 147 8.93 -10.50 -28.00
N ILE A 148 9.94 -9.84 -27.45
CA ILE A 148 11.35 -10.08 -27.79
C ILE A 148 11.92 -11.28 -27.03
N TYR A 149 11.65 -11.35 -25.73
CA TYR A 149 12.25 -12.34 -24.85
C TYR A 149 11.24 -13.44 -24.51
N SER A 150 11.63 -14.70 -24.72
CA SER A 150 10.78 -15.86 -24.42
C SER A 150 10.60 -16.10 -22.92
N ASP A 151 11.59 -15.72 -22.12
CA ASP A 151 11.55 -15.84 -20.67
C ASP A 151 10.95 -14.60 -20.03
N LYS A 152 10.52 -14.73 -18.77
CA LYS A 152 10.01 -13.60 -18.01
C LYS A 152 11.10 -12.57 -17.79
N VAL A 153 10.85 -11.34 -18.26
CA VAL A 153 11.76 -10.21 -18.16
C VAL A 153 11.60 -9.44 -16.84
N TYR A 154 12.70 -8.91 -16.34
CA TYR A 154 12.75 -8.09 -15.13
C TYR A 154 13.56 -6.81 -15.39
N PRO A 155 13.04 -5.90 -16.24
CA PRO A 155 13.81 -4.74 -16.66
C PRO A 155 14.06 -3.73 -15.55
N TYR A 156 13.27 -3.77 -14.47
CA TYR A 156 13.38 -2.81 -13.38
C TYR A 156 14.13 -3.40 -12.19
N LYS A 157 14.92 -2.57 -11.51
CA LYS A 157 15.58 -2.91 -10.25
C LYS A 157 15.42 -1.81 -9.21
N CYS A 158 15.37 -2.17 -7.94
CA CYS A 158 15.37 -1.18 -6.86
C CYS A 158 16.79 -0.61 -6.67
N PRO A 159 16.99 0.72 -6.71
CA PRO A 159 18.32 1.32 -6.52
C PRO A 159 18.97 1.09 -5.15
N THR A 160 18.21 0.61 -4.16
CA THR A 160 18.67 0.43 -2.77
C THR A 160 18.94 -1.03 -2.42
N CYS A 161 18.09 -1.96 -2.86
CA CYS A 161 18.19 -3.37 -2.49
C CYS A 161 18.34 -4.33 -3.68
N ASP A 162 18.45 -3.79 -4.90
CA ASP A 162 18.63 -4.53 -6.16
C ASP A 162 17.52 -5.55 -6.49
N ALA A 163 16.37 -5.48 -5.80
CA ALA A 163 15.22 -6.33 -6.11
C ALA A 163 14.78 -6.12 -7.56
N ALA A 164 14.76 -7.19 -8.35
CA ALA A 164 14.39 -7.18 -9.76
C ALA A 164 12.86 -7.32 -9.93
N MET A 165 12.28 -6.53 -10.82
CA MET A 165 10.83 -6.37 -10.99
C MET A 165 10.43 -6.29 -12.46
N PRO A 166 9.28 -6.88 -12.83
CA PRO A 166 8.86 -6.97 -14.23
C PRO A 166 8.22 -5.69 -14.78
N LYS A 167 7.74 -4.79 -13.90
CA LYS A 167 6.96 -3.61 -14.28
C LYS A 167 7.42 -2.37 -13.53
N LEU A 168 7.20 -1.20 -14.11
CA LEU A 168 7.48 0.09 -13.49
C LEU A 168 6.56 0.30 -12.28
N SER A 169 5.29 -0.11 -12.40
CA SER A 169 4.34 -0.12 -11.28
C SER A 169 4.83 -0.93 -10.10
N SER A 170 5.42 -2.11 -10.34
CA SER A 170 5.96 -2.96 -9.29
C SER A 170 7.13 -2.28 -8.56
N LEU A 171 7.99 -1.55 -9.28
CA LEU A 171 9.05 -0.73 -8.68
C LEU A 171 8.47 0.33 -7.75
N PHE A 172 7.45 1.08 -8.19
CA PHE A 172 6.84 2.10 -7.33
C PHE A 172 6.09 1.50 -6.14
N GLN A 173 5.39 0.39 -6.31
CA GLN A 173 4.74 -0.34 -5.21
C GLN A 173 5.76 -0.84 -4.19
N HIS A 174 6.91 -1.35 -4.63
CA HIS A 174 8.00 -1.76 -3.75
C HIS A 174 8.53 -0.57 -2.95
N VAL A 175 8.74 0.59 -3.59
CA VAL A 175 9.24 1.82 -2.94
C VAL A 175 8.21 2.45 -1.99
N GLU A 176 6.92 2.25 -2.23
CA GLU A 176 5.84 2.66 -1.33
C GLU A 176 5.64 1.70 -0.15
N SER A 177 6.25 0.51 -0.20
CA SER A 177 6.16 -0.50 0.85
C SER A 177 7.32 -0.37 1.86
N PRO A 178 7.17 -0.91 3.09
CA PRO A 178 8.26 -0.99 4.06
C PRO A 178 9.39 -1.98 3.69
N ALA A 179 9.38 -2.57 2.49
CA ALA A 179 10.29 -3.65 2.11
C ALA A 179 11.77 -3.23 2.00
N CYS A 180 12.05 -1.94 1.79
CA CYS A 180 13.42 -1.41 1.81
C CYS A 180 13.47 0.08 2.22
N GLY A 181 14.68 0.65 2.29
CA GLY A 181 14.88 2.06 2.66
C GLY A 181 14.73 3.08 1.52
N GLN A 182 14.30 2.66 0.32
CA GLN A 182 14.09 3.56 -0.81
C GLN A 182 12.81 4.39 -0.61
N THR A 183 12.82 5.66 -1.05
CA THR A 183 11.63 6.52 -1.00
C THR A 183 11.25 7.06 -2.38
N LEU A 184 9.98 7.48 -2.53
CA LEU A 184 9.45 8.00 -3.80
C LEU A 184 10.01 9.38 -4.20
N ASN A 185 10.47 10.17 -3.23
CA ASN A 185 10.78 11.59 -3.43
C ASN A 185 12.27 11.87 -3.64
N GLU A 186 13.13 10.89 -3.37
CA GLU A 186 14.57 11.08 -3.26
C GLU A 186 15.35 10.23 -4.27
N GLY A 187 16.62 10.60 -4.48
CA GLY A 187 17.54 9.84 -5.31
C GLY A 187 17.05 9.61 -6.75
N ALA A 188 17.35 8.43 -7.28
CA ALA A 188 17.02 8.04 -8.65
C ALA A 188 15.50 7.94 -8.88
N ILE A 189 14.75 7.39 -7.92
CA ILE A 189 13.29 7.24 -8.02
C ILE A 189 12.60 8.62 -8.02
N GLY A 190 13.01 9.53 -7.14
CA GLY A 190 12.46 10.89 -7.13
C GLY A 190 12.81 11.69 -8.40
N ARG A 191 13.91 11.37 -9.08
CA ARG A 191 14.24 11.93 -10.40
C ARG A 191 13.37 11.34 -11.50
N LEU A 192 13.20 10.02 -11.52
CA LEU A 192 12.30 9.33 -12.45
C LEU A 192 10.87 9.86 -12.33
N ARG A 193 10.35 9.99 -11.11
CA ARG A 193 8.99 10.48 -10.86
C ARG A 193 8.75 11.89 -11.42
N ARG A 194 9.71 12.79 -11.20
CA ARG A 194 9.66 14.15 -11.76
C ARG A 194 9.76 14.17 -13.28
N PHE A 195 10.53 13.23 -13.85
CA PHE A 195 10.67 13.12 -15.30
C PHE A 195 9.37 12.64 -15.95
N LEU A 196 8.73 11.61 -15.38
CA LEU A 196 7.39 11.16 -15.80
C LEU A 196 6.37 12.29 -15.71
N TYR A 197 6.33 13.01 -14.58
CA TYR A 197 5.44 14.17 -14.42
C TYR A 197 5.70 15.23 -15.48
N SER A 198 6.96 15.61 -15.73
CA SER A 198 7.29 16.60 -16.76
C SER A 198 6.93 16.17 -18.19
N ARG A 199 6.79 14.87 -18.45
CA ARG A 199 6.46 14.33 -19.78
C ARG A 199 4.96 14.30 -20.02
N TYR A 200 4.19 13.97 -18.99
CA TYR A 200 2.78 13.64 -19.13
C TYR A 200 1.83 14.60 -18.40
N GLY A 201 2.22 15.13 -17.23
CA GLY A 201 1.41 16.04 -16.40
C GLY A 201 1.50 17.50 -16.82
#